data_AF-A0A4Z1HJX6-F1
#
_entry.id   AF-A0A4Z1HJX6-F1
#
_cell.length_a   1.000
_cell.length_b   1.000
_cell.length_c   1.000
_cell.angle_alpha   90.00
_cell.angle_beta   90.00
_cell.angle_gamma   90.00
#
_symmetry.space_group_name_H-M   'P 1'
#
loop_
_entity.id
_entity.type
_entity.pdbx_description
1 polymer ?
#
loop_
_entity_poly.entity_id
_entity_poly.type
_entity_poly.pdbx_seq_one_letter_code
_entity_poly.pdbx_strand_id
1 'polypeptide(L)'
;MPGFDFSNHTRNAALHARGVPLPKATSTGTTIVGCIFEGGVVIAADTRATSGPIVADKNCEKLHYIAPQIWCAGAVTAADTEFTTALISSQLELHSLSTGRKPRVVTCMTMLKQHLFRHQGHIGAYLVVAGVDPTGVGLFTVHAHGSTDKLPYVTMGSGSLAAMSVFET
;
A
#
# COMPACT_ATOMS: atom_id res chain seq x y z
N MET A 1 7.22 -7.21 -17.52
CA MET A 1 8.24 -7.10 -16.46
C MET A 1 8.10 -8.31 -15.55
N PRO A 2 9.19 -9.02 -15.19
CA PRO A 2 9.08 -10.12 -14.23
C PRO A 2 8.70 -9.50 -12.87
N GLY A 3 7.63 -10.01 -12.25
CA GLY A 3 7.17 -9.56 -10.93
C GLY A 3 8.04 -10.12 -9.80
N PHE A 4 7.42 -10.39 -8.65
CA PHE A 4 8.09 -11.06 -7.52
C PHE A 4 8.57 -12.46 -7.94
N ASP A 5 9.90 -12.65 -8.02
CA ASP A 5 10.56 -13.92 -8.30
C ASP A 5 11.05 -14.61 -7.01
N PHE A 6 10.50 -15.79 -6.73
CA PHE A 6 10.85 -16.59 -5.56
C PHE A 6 11.74 -17.80 -5.89
N SER A 7 12.28 -17.89 -7.11
CA SER A 7 13.18 -18.98 -7.56
C SER A 7 14.36 -19.22 -6.60
N ASN A 8 14.86 -18.15 -5.99
CA ASN A 8 15.99 -18.19 -5.07
C ASN A 8 15.60 -18.43 -3.60
N HIS A 9 14.31 -18.65 -3.28
CA HIS A 9 13.84 -18.78 -1.91
C HIS A 9 14.53 -19.93 -1.14
N THR A 10 14.52 -21.14 -1.69
CA THR A 10 15.12 -22.32 -1.05
C THR A 10 16.63 -22.14 -0.85
N ARG A 11 17.31 -21.55 -1.83
CA ARG A 11 18.73 -21.19 -1.73
C ARG A 11 18.98 -20.19 -0.60
N ASN A 12 18.19 -19.11 -0.53
CA ASN A 12 18.31 -18.08 0.49
C ASN A 12 18.05 -18.66 1.89
N ALA A 13 17.05 -19.54 2.05
CA ALA A 13 16.77 -20.23 3.30
C ALA A 13 17.94 -21.14 3.73
N ALA A 14 18.53 -21.89 2.81
CA ALA A 14 19.70 -22.73 3.09
C ALA A 14 20.95 -21.89 3.46
N LEU A 15 21.16 -20.75 2.80
CA LEU A 15 22.24 -19.82 3.14
C LEU A 15 22.02 -19.19 4.51
N HIS A 16 20.79 -18.81 4.84
CA HIS A 16 20.44 -18.29 6.16
C HIS A 16 20.67 -19.33 7.27
N ALA A 17 20.30 -20.59 7.05
CA ALA A 17 20.59 -21.69 7.96
C ALA A 17 22.10 -21.93 8.16
N ARG A 18 22.93 -21.52 7.20
CA ARG A 18 24.41 -21.55 7.28
C ARG A 18 25.01 -20.27 7.87
N GLY A 19 24.18 -19.36 8.39
CA GLY A 19 24.62 -18.12 9.03
C GLY A 19 24.86 -16.94 8.09
N VAL A 20 24.48 -17.04 6.81
CA VAL A 20 24.54 -15.89 5.89
C VAL A 20 23.34 -14.98 6.13
N PRO A 21 23.53 -13.73 6.54
CA PRO A 21 22.42 -12.83 6.82
C PRO A 21 21.65 -12.49 5.54
N LEU A 22 20.32 -12.44 5.64
CA LEU A 22 19.47 -11.97 4.55
C LEU A 22 19.63 -10.44 4.37
N PRO A 23 19.51 -9.93 3.13
CA PRO A 23 19.40 -8.50 2.90
C PRO A 23 18.23 -7.94 3.70
N LYS A 24 18.47 -6.88 4.47
CA LYS A 24 17.44 -6.26 5.30
C LYS A 24 16.57 -5.37 4.42
N ALA A 25 15.26 -5.62 4.41
CA ALA A 25 14.31 -4.74 3.77
C ALA A 25 14.33 -3.36 4.43
N THR A 26 14.36 -2.30 3.60
CA THR A 26 14.36 -0.91 4.07
C THR A 26 12.96 -0.53 4.53
N SER A 27 12.73 -0.59 5.85
CA SER A 27 11.51 -0.06 6.46
C SER A 27 11.65 1.44 6.68
N THR A 28 10.68 2.20 6.18
CA THR A 28 10.62 3.64 6.40
C THR A 28 9.73 3.98 7.59
N GLY A 29 10.13 4.95 8.40
CA GLY A 29 9.24 5.61 9.35
C GLY A 29 8.21 6.43 8.58
N THR A 30 6.96 5.99 8.59
CA THR A 30 5.89 6.55 7.76
C THR A 30 4.63 6.72 8.57
N THR A 31 3.91 7.82 8.34
CA THR A 31 2.56 8.02 8.87
C THR A 31 1.64 8.39 7.73
N ILE A 32 0.58 7.60 7.57
CA ILE A 32 -0.48 7.83 6.59
C ILE A 32 -1.78 8.01 7.35
N VAL A 33 -2.61 8.95 6.88
CA VAL A 33 -3.95 9.17 7.38
C VAL A 33 -4.93 9.27 6.22
N GLY A 34 -6.18 8.93 6.47
CA GLY A 34 -7.27 9.22 5.56
C GLY A 34 -8.58 9.44 6.30
N CYS A 35 -9.44 10.30 5.77
CA CYS A 35 -10.76 10.57 6.32
C CYS A 35 -11.77 10.86 5.21
N ILE A 36 -13.00 10.40 5.42
CA ILE A 36 -14.16 10.72 4.60
C ILE A 36 -14.75 12.03 5.11
N PHE A 37 -15.11 12.93 4.20
CA PHE A 37 -15.77 14.19 4.50
C PHE A 37 -16.98 14.40 3.58
N GLU A 38 -17.76 15.45 3.84
CA GLU A 38 -18.88 15.81 2.97
C GLU A 38 -18.38 16.20 1.57
N GLY A 39 -18.64 15.34 0.60
CA GLY A 39 -18.24 15.56 -0.80
C GLY A 39 -17.01 14.76 -1.26
N GLY A 40 -16.36 13.97 -0.39
CA GLY A 40 -15.24 13.14 -0.84
C GLY A 40 -14.43 12.43 0.25
N VAL A 41 -13.16 12.18 -0.07
CA VAL A 41 -12.17 11.56 0.81
C VAL A 41 -10.83 12.27 0.66
N VAL A 42 -10.13 12.43 1.78
CA VAL A 42 -8.75 12.93 1.81
C VAL A 42 -7.85 11.80 2.28
N ILE A 43 -6.68 11.69 1.66
CA ILE A 43 -5.55 10.91 2.19
C ILE A 43 -4.32 11.80 2.23
N ALA A 44 -3.47 11.60 3.24
CA ALA A 44 -2.24 12.34 3.42
C ALA A 44 -1.16 11.43 3.99
N ALA A 45 0.10 11.74 3.66
CA ALA A 45 1.27 11.04 4.15
C ALA A 45 2.41 12.03 4.39
N ASP A 46 3.33 11.69 5.30
CA ASP A 46 4.59 12.41 5.45
C ASP A 46 5.58 12.09 4.31
N THR A 47 6.56 12.95 4.08
CA THR A 47 7.53 12.80 2.96
C THR A 47 8.88 12.21 3.39
N ARG A 48 9.07 11.95 4.68
CA ARG A 48 10.34 11.41 5.19
C ARG A 48 10.42 9.91 4.91
N ALA A 49 11.52 9.44 4.32
CA ALA A 49 11.88 8.04 4.20
C ALA A 49 13.19 7.75 4.95
N THR A 50 13.23 6.65 5.70
CA THR A 50 14.39 6.25 6.50
C THR A 50 14.94 4.90 6.05
N SER A 51 16.25 4.73 6.14
CA SER A 51 16.93 3.43 6.06
C SER A 51 17.56 3.12 7.41
N GLY A 52 16.83 2.35 8.21
CA GLY A 52 17.16 2.19 9.63
C GLY A 52 17.10 3.54 10.37
N PRO A 53 18.13 3.93 11.13
CA PRO A 53 18.13 5.18 11.89
C PRO A 53 18.42 6.42 11.03
N ILE A 54 18.77 6.26 9.74
CA ILE A 54 19.22 7.36 8.88
C ILE A 54 18.06 7.81 7.99
N VAL A 55 17.85 9.11 7.86
CA VAL A 55 16.93 9.68 6.86
C VAL A 55 17.57 9.53 5.48
N ALA A 56 17.00 8.65 4.66
CA ALA A 56 17.47 8.37 3.31
C ALA A 56 16.96 9.41 2.31
N ASP A 57 15.71 9.85 2.49
CA ASP A 57 15.09 10.89 1.67
C ASP A 57 14.16 11.76 2.54
N LYS A 58 14.20 13.07 2.33
CA LYS A 58 13.35 14.04 3.03
C LYS A 58 12.07 14.34 2.24
N ASN A 59 12.04 14.05 0.94
CA ASN A 59 10.97 14.39 0.02
C ASN A 59 10.48 13.20 -0.81
N CYS A 60 10.29 12.06 -0.15
CA CYS A 60 9.77 10.83 -0.75
C CYS A 60 8.25 10.92 -0.92
N GLU A 61 7.77 10.66 -2.13
CA GLU A 61 6.34 10.56 -2.43
C GLU A 61 5.79 9.19 -2.01
N LYS A 62 4.75 9.20 -1.16
CA LYS A 62 4.08 7.98 -0.67
C LYS A 62 2.66 7.82 -1.18
N LEU A 63 2.18 8.81 -1.94
CA LEU A 63 0.88 8.79 -2.60
C LEU A 63 1.09 8.33 -4.03
N HIS A 64 0.53 7.17 -4.34
CA HIS A 64 0.61 6.52 -5.63
C HIS A 64 -0.70 6.72 -6.40
N TYR A 65 -0.57 7.17 -7.64
CA TYR A 65 -1.69 7.27 -8.58
C TYR A 65 -2.11 5.87 -9.05
N ILE A 66 -3.41 5.57 -8.97
CA ILE A 66 -3.97 4.30 -9.44
C ILE A 66 -4.90 4.52 -10.64
N ALA A 67 -5.82 5.48 -10.54
CA ALA A 67 -6.75 5.84 -11.59
C ALA A 67 -7.22 7.29 -11.38
N PRO A 68 -7.90 7.94 -12.35
CA PRO A 68 -8.28 9.35 -12.22
C PRO A 68 -9.07 9.71 -10.96
N GLN A 69 -9.75 8.74 -10.36
CA GLN A 69 -10.59 8.90 -9.17
C GLN A 69 -10.16 8.03 -7.98
N ILE A 70 -8.99 7.38 -8.06
CA ILE A 70 -8.48 6.44 -7.06
C ILE A 70 -7.00 6.72 -6.81
N TRP A 71 -6.66 6.92 -5.54
CA TRP A 71 -5.30 7.07 -5.06
C TRP A 71 -5.00 6.04 -3.96
N CYS A 72 -3.74 5.68 -3.82
CA CYS A 72 -3.28 4.72 -2.83
C CYS A 72 -2.06 5.27 -2.10
N ALA A 73 -2.04 5.20 -0.77
CA ALA A 73 -0.87 5.53 0.03
C ALA A 73 -0.20 4.25 0.54
N GLY A 74 1.14 4.19 0.52
CA GLY A 74 1.91 3.02 0.93
C GLY A 74 2.82 3.25 2.14
N ALA A 75 2.81 2.31 3.10
CA ALA A 75 3.66 2.29 4.28
C ALA A 75 4.53 1.02 4.38
N VAL A 76 5.57 1.12 5.21
CA VAL A 76 6.53 0.05 5.57
C VAL A 76 7.60 -0.16 4.49
N THR A 77 7.49 -1.20 3.67
CA THR A 77 8.53 -1.52 2.68
C THR A 77 8.27 -0.75 1.39
N ALA A 78 9.04 0.31 1.16
CA ALA A 78 8.81 1.25 0.04
C ALA A 78 8.79 0.57 -1.34
N ALA A 79 9.71 -0.37 -1.58
CA ALA A 79 9.76 -1.09 -2.86
C ALA A 79 8.51 -1.96 -3.07
N ASP A 80 8.09 -2.70 -2.04
CA ASP A 80 6.90 -3.55 -2.12
C ASP A 80 5.65 -2.73 -2.42
N THR A 81 5.50 -1.57 -1.76
CA THR A 81 4.35 -0.68 -2.01
C THR A 81 4.37 -0.10 -3.42
N GLU A 82 5.52 0.35 -3.91
CA GLU A 82 5.66 0.93 -5.24
C GLU A 82 5.36 -0.09 -6.34
N PHE A 83 6.00 -1.27 -6.30
CA PHE A 83 5.77 -2.30 -7.32
C PHE A 83 4.36 -2.90 -7.25
N THR A 84 3.80 -3.05 -6.05
CA THR A 84 2.42 -3.56 -5.90
C THR A 84 1.41 -2.57 -6.47
N THR A 85 1.53 -1.28 -6.13
CA THR A 85 0.60 -0.26 -6.63
C THR A 85 0.74 -0.06 -8.14
N ALA A 86 1.95 -0.05 -8.69
CA ALA A 86 2.18 0.03 -10.14
C ALA A 86 1.56 -1.15 -10.90
N LEU A 87 1.72 -2.38 -10.38
CA LEU A 87 1.11 -3.58 -10.96
C LEU A 87 -0.42 -3.47 -10.98
N ILE A 88 -1.04 -3.10 -9.86
CA ILE A 88 -2.49 -2.98 -9.76
C ILE A 88 -3.02 -1.83 -10.62
N SER A 89 -2.31 -0.70 -10.67
CA SER A 89 -2.65 0.43 -11.54
C SER A 89 -2.74 -0.01 -13.01
N SER A 90 -1.73 -0.73 -13.51
CA SER A 90 -1.73 -1.27 -14.88
C SER A 90 -2.86 -2.27 -15.12
N GLN A 91 -3.12 -3.19 -14.18
CA GLN A 91 -4.23 -4.15 -14.30
C GLN A 91 -5.60 -3.47 -14.29
N LEU A 92 -5.75 -2.43 -13.48
CA LEU A 92 -6.99 -1.66 -13.37
C LEU A 92 -7.24 -0.82 -14.63
N GLU A 93 -6.19 -0.26 -15.22
CA GLU A 93 -6.26 0.43 -16.52
C GLU A 93 -6.71 -0.53 -17.62
N LEU A 94 -6.10 -1.71 -17.73
CA LEU A 94 -6.51 -2.74 -18.67
C LEU A 94 -7.98 -3.15 -18.47
N HIS A 95 -8.41 -3.29 -17.21
CA HIS A 95 -9.80 -3.58 -16.88
C HIS A 95 -10.74 -2.44 -17.31
N SER A 96 -10.36 -1.19 -17.09
CA SER A 96 -11.12 0.00 -17.52
C SER A 96 -11.25 0.07 -19.04
N LEU A 97 -10.17 -0.20 -19.78
CA LEU A 97 -10.16 -0.23 -21.24
C LEU A 97 -11.03 -1.36 -21.79
N SER A 98 -10.93 -2.55 -21.20
CA SER A 98 -11.74 -3.71 -21.62
C SER A 98 -13.23 -3.53 -21.34
N THR A 99 -13.59 -2.89 -20.24
CA THR A 99 -15.00 -2.69 -19.87
C THR A 99 -15.62 -1.42 -20.46
N GLY A 100 -14.79 -0.49 -20.95
CA GLY A 100 -15.24 0.84 -21.39
C GLY A 100 -15.84 1.68 -20.26
N ARG A 101 -15.56 1.36 -18.99
CA ARG A 101 -16.13 2.02 -17.81
C ARG A 101 -15.04 2.42 -16.83
N LYS A 102 -15.27 3.54 -16.14
CA LYS A 102 -14.36 3.99 -15.09
C LYS A 102 -14.27 2.95 -13.96
N PRO A 103 -13.07 2.69 -13.42
CA PRO A 103 -12.88 1.65 -12.41
C PRO A 103 -13.53 2.01 -11.06
N ARG A 104 -13.98 1.00 -10.33
CA ARG A 104 -14.53 1.15 -8.96
C ARG A 104 -13.44 1.02 -7.92
N VAL A 105 -13.58 1.73 -6.78
CA VAL A 105 -12.63 1.66 -5.67
C VAL A 105 -12.54 0.24 -5.12
N VAL A 106 -13.69 -0.44 -5.02
CA VAL A 106 -13.79 -1.83 -4.56
C VAL A 106 -13.05 -2.82 -5.46
N THR A 107 -12.95 -2.55 -6.77
CA THR A 107 -12.20 -3.39 -7.71
C THR A 107 -10.71 -3.30 -7.40
N CYS A 108 -10.19 -2.08 -7.21
CA CYS A 108 -8.80 -1.85 -6.82
C CYS A 108 -8.46 -2.56 -5.49
N MET A 109 -9.28 -2.36 -4.45
CA MET A 109 -9.10 -3.02 -3.15
C MET A 109 -9.11 -4.55 -3.28
N THR A 110 -10.01 -5.08 -4.11
CA THR A 110 -10.11 -6.54 -4.31
C THR A 110 -8.88 -7.11 -5.01
N MET A 111 -8.35 -6.43 -6.03
CA MET A 111 -7.12 -6.85 -6.70
C MET A 111 -5.93 -6.82 -5.74
N LEU A 112 -5.81 -5.77 -4.92
CA LEU A 112 -4.75 -5.65 -3.91
C LEU A 112 -4.80 -6.77 -2.87
N LYS A 113 -5.97 -7.00 -2.24
CA LYS A 113 -6.08 -8.02 -1.19
C LYS A 113 -5.79 -9.43 -1.73
N GLN A 114 -6.24 -9.74 -2.95
CA GLN A 114 -6.00 -11.04 -3.57
C GLN A 114 -4.53 -11.23 -3.91
N HIS A 115 -3.87 -10.17 -4.41
CA HIS A 115 -2.44 -10.19 -4.70
C HIS A 115 -1.63 -10.43 -3.41
N LEU A 116 -1.87 -9.63 -2.37
CA LEU A 116 -1.13 -9.74 -1.10
C LEU A 116 -1.39 -11.07 -0.39
N PHE A 117 -2.64 -11.53 -0.35
CA PHE A 117 -3.00 -12.82 0.25
C PHE A 117 -2.31 -14.00 -0.46
N ARG A 118 -2.20 -13.96 -1.79
CA ARG A 118 -1.48 -14.99 -2.57
C ARG A 118 -0.02 -15.13 -2.12
N HIS A 119 0.59 -14.02 -1.70
CA HIS A 119 1.97 -14.00 -1.22
C HIS A 119 2.08 -14.17 0.30
N GLN A 120 1.00 -14.51 1.01
CA GLN A 120 0.99 -14.89 2.42
C GLN A 120 1.76 -13.92 3.37
N GLY A 121 1.73 -12.61 3.08
CA GLY A 121 2.43 -11.60 3.88
C GLY A 121 3.93 -11.45 3.59
N HIS A 122 4.48 -12.15 2.60
CA HIS A 122 5.87 -11.96 2.17
C HIS A 122 6.10 -10.62 1.46
N ILE A 123 5.04 -10.02 0.91
CA ILE A 123 5.06 -8.65 0.39
C ILE A 123 4.66 -7.72 1.54
N GLY A 124 5.59 -6.93 2.03
CA GLY A 124 5.43 -6.04 3.19
C GLY A 124 4.70 -4.74 2.87
N ALA A 125 3.69 -4.77 2.01
CA ALA A 125 2.93 -3.59 1.61
C ALA A 125 1.71 -3.39 2.52
N TYR A 126 1.65 -2.22 3.14
CA TYR A 126 0.51 -1.77 3.93
C TYR A 126 -0.07 -0.53 3.27
N LEU A 127 -1.33 -0.61 2.86
CA LEU A 127 -1.88 0.32 1.88
C LEU A 127 -3.16 0.97 2.42
N VAL A 128 -3.34 2.26 2.12
CA VAL A 128 -4.61 2.97 2.26
C VAL A 128 -5.10 3.31 0.86
N VAL A 129 -6.25 2.78 0.48
CA VAL A 129 -6.88 3.01 -0.83
C VAL A 129 -8.06 3.95 -0.63
N ALA A 130 -8.06 5.05 -1.37
CA ALA A 130 -9.12 6.04 -1.32
C ALA A 130 -9.58 6.43 -2.72
N GLY A 131 -10.87 6.66 -2.87
CA GLY A 131 -11.41 7.18 -4.12
C GLY A 131 -12.89 7.46 -4.05
N VAL A 132 -13.39 8.05 -5.14
CA VAL A 132 -14.81 8.34 -5.32
C VAL A 132 -15.28 7.68 -6.60
N ASP A 133 -16.29 6.85 -6.51
CA ASP A 133 -16.90 6.19 -7.67
C ASP A 133 -18.43 6.37 -7.65
N PRO A 134 -19.16 5.89 -8.68
CA PRO A 134 -20.63 6.06 -8.72
C PRO A 134 -21.39 5.40 -7.56
N THR A 135 -20.76 4.53 -6.77
CA THR A 135 -21.36 3.93 -5.57
C THR A 135 -21.10 4.75 -4.31
N GLY A 136 -20.27 5.79 -4.42
CA GLY A 136 -19.98 6.74 -3.36
C GLY A 136 -18.48 6.80 -3.03
N VAL A 137 -18.20 7.22 -1.80
CA VAL A 137 -16.84 7.34 -1.28
C VAL A 137 -16.34 5.99 -0.76
N GLY A 138 -15.13 5.62 -1.17
CA GLY A 138 -14.43 4.45 -0.67
C GLY A 138 -13.15 4.85 0.04
N LEU A 139 -13.01 4.45 1.31
CA LEU A 139 -11.77 4.51 2.07
C LEU A 139 -11.54 3.12 2.68
N PHE A 140 -10.41 2.51 2.32
CA PHE A 140 -10.07 1.15 2.71
C PHE A 140 -8.64 1.05 3.19
N THR A 141 -8.39 0.22 4.19
CA THR A 141 -7.05 -0.29 4.50
C THR A 141 -6.86 -1.66 3.84
N VAL A 142 -5.65 -1.96 3.40
CA VAL A 142 -5.24 -3.29 2.97
C VAL A 142 -3.92 -3.63 3.65
N HIS A 143 -3.94 -4.68 4.47
CA HIS A 143 -2.75 -5.14 5.18
C HIS A 143 -1.96 -6.15 4.34
N ALA A 144 -0.67 -6.31 4.64
CA ALA A 144 0.24 -7.22 3.93
C ALA A 144 -0.27 -8.68 3.84
N HIS A 145 -1.07 -9.13 4.82
CA HIS A 145 -1.66 -10.46 4.84
C HIS A 145 -3.01 -10.56 4.10
N GLY A 146 -3.47 -9.48 3.48
CA GLY A 146 -4.69 -9.44 2.68
C GLY A 146 -5.98 -9.13 3.45
N SER A 147 -5.93 -8.83 4.75
CA SER A 147 -7.12 -8.27 5.43
C SER A 147 -7.43 -6.86 4.93
N THR A 148 -8.70 -6.50 5.01
CA THR A 148 -9.20 -5.21 4.54
C THR A 148 -10.28 -4.68 5.46
N ASP A 149 -10.19 -3.41 5.82
CA ASP A 149 -11.23 -2.72 6.59
C ASP A 149 -11.79 -1.54 5.79
N LYS A 150 -13.08 -1.24 6.02
CA LYS A 150 -13.75 -0.04 5.48
C LYS A 150 -14.18 0.81 6.67
N LEU A 151 -13.57 1.99 6.82
CA LEU A 151 -13.75 2.85 7.97
C LEU A 151 -13.94 4.31 7.52
N PRO A 152 -14.59 5.16 8.33
CA PRO A 152 -14.76 6.59 8.04
C PRO A 152 -13.43 7.37 8.10
N TYR A 153 -12.48 6.91 8.90
CA TYR A 153 -11.11 7.43 8.97
C TYR A 153 -10.14 6.28 9.31
N VAL A 154 -8.89 6.43 8.88
CA VAL A 154 -7.85 5.39 9.00
C VAL A 154 -6.50 6.02 9.27
N THR A 155 -5.64 5.29 9.98
CA THR A 155 -4.22 5.64 10.12
C THR A 155 -3.36 4.39 9.91
N MET A 156 -2.21 4.55 9.26
CA MET A 156 -1.28 3.45 8.96
C MET A 156 0.18 3.90 9.12
N GLY A 157 1.07 2.93 9.32
CA GLY A 157 2.51 3.15 9.49
C GLY A 157 2.95 3.32 10.94
N SER A 158 4.21 3.69 11.15
CA SER A 158 4.86 3.75 12.47
C SER A 158 4.29 4.84 13.39
N GLY A 159 3.78 5.94 12.84
CA GLY A 159 3.14 7.01 13.62
C GLY A 159 1.62 6.92 13.69
N SER A 160 1.03 5.79 13.30
CA SER A 160 -0.42 5.58 13.21
C SER A 160 -1.16 5.84 14.53
N LEU A 161 -0.61 5.39 15.67
CA LEU A 161 -1.25 5.56 16.98
C LEU A 161 -1.35 7.03 17.41
N ALA A 162 -0.29 7.81 17.17
CA ALA A 162 -0.29 9.24 17.48
C ALA A 162 -1.23 10.03 16.55
N ALA A 163 -1.36 9.61 15.29
CA ALA A 163 -2.36 10.19 14.40
C ALA A 163 -3.79 9.80 14.81
N MET A 164 -4.00 8.55 15.24
CA MET A 164 -5.32 8.06 15.64
C MET A 164 -5.84 8.79 16.88
N SER A 165 -4.97 9.11 17.86
CA SER A 165 -5.39 9.87 19.03
C SER A 165 -5.96 11.24 18.68
N VAL A 166 -5.54 11.85 17.56
CA VAL A 166 -6.11 13.12 17.10
C VAL A 166 -7.47 12.93 16.44
N PHE A 167 -7.69 11.83 15.72
CA PHE A 167 -9.00 11.54 15.12
C PHE A 167 -10.08 11.18 16.15
N GLU A 168 -9.69 10.59 17.28
CA GLU A 168 -10.60 10.18 18.36
C GLU A 168 -10.76 11.26 19.46
N THR A 169 -10.28 12.49 19.23
CA THR A 169 -10.49 13.63 20.13
C THR A 169 -11.76 14.39 19.75
#